data_AF-Q6U2D1-F1
#
_entry.id   AF-Q6U2D1-F1
#
_cell.length_a   1.000
_cell.length_b   1.000
_cell.length_c   1.000
_cell.angle_alpha   90.00
_cell.angle_beta   90.00
_cell.angle_gamma   90.00
#
_symmetry.space_group_name_H-M   'P 1'
#
loop_
_entity.id
_entity.type
_entity.pdbx_description
1 polymer ?
#
loop_
_entity_poly.entity_id
_entity_poly.type
_entity_poly.pdbx_seq_one_letter_code
_entity_poly.pdbx_strand_id
1 'polypeptide(L)'
;SALDQLHAEEDGSLHKRRLSHRSRSNGEKHQEAFKISQTIMKSTIFIDYSTLNTLIKLAADPSAINDARDNLGSSSRNLLDVKTNSPAYQAVLLALNAAVGWQVTSYAFTACGPGSNESANGGIKTFNKAQEKND
;
A
#
# COMPACT_ATOMS: atom_id res chain seq x y z
N SER A 1 68.49 -9.87 -3.84
CA SER A 1 69.12 -11.20 -4.04
C SER A 1 68.33 -11.96 -5.10
N ALA A 2 68.88 -13.00 -5.75
CA ALA A 2 68.12 -13.86 -6.67
C ALA A 2 66.85 -14.45 -6.02
N LEU A 3 66.84 -14.57 -4.69
CA LEU A 3 65.68 -14.96 -3.90
C LEU A 3 64.49 -13.98 -4.04
N ASP A 4 64.73 -12.67 -4.08
CA ASP A 4 63.65 -11.67 -4.16
C ASP A 4 62.94 -11.68 -5.51
N GLN A 5 63.66 -12.06 -6.58
CA GLN A 5 63.09 -12.17 -7.93
C GLN A 5 62.18 -13.40 -8.05
N LEU A 6 62.55 -14.53 -7.43
CA LEU A 6 61.72 -15.74 -7.40
C LEU A 6 60.42 -15.53 -6.63
N HIS A 7 60.47 -14.81 -5.50
CA HIS A 7 59.29 -14.47 -4.72
C HIS A 7 58.32 -13.57 -5.49
N ALA A 8 58.84 -12.54 -6.19
CA ALA A 8 58.02 -11.64 -7.00
C ALA A 8 57.32 -12.37 -8.18
N GLU A 9 57.98 -13.36 -8.78
CA GLU A 9 57.43 -14.15 -9.89
C GLU A 9 56.34 -15.13 -9.41
N GLU A 10 56.55 -15.80 -8.27
CA GLU A 10 55.52 -16.64 -7.65
C GLU A 10 54.27 -15.85 -7.23
N ASP A 11 54.46 -14.67 -6.63
CA ASP A 11 53.37 -13.80 -6.23
C ASP A 11 52.55 -13.31 -7.44
N GLY A 12 53.21 -12.99 -8.55
CA GLY A 12 52.55 -12.66 -9.81
C GLY A 12 51.75 -13.84 -10.40
N SER A 13 52.29 -15.05 -10.31
CA SER A 13 51.63 -16.29 -10.76
C SER A 13 50.39 -16.62 -9.91
N LEU A 14 50.50 -16.49 -8.59
CA LEU A 14 49.36 -16.64 -7.68
C LEU A 14 48.27 -15.60 -7.92
N HIS A 15 48.65 -14.35 -8.19
CA HIS A 15 47.69 -13.29 -8.50
C HIS A 15 46.90 -13.57 -9.78
N LYS A 16 47.58 -13.97 -10.87
CA LYS A 16 46.91 -14.37 -12.13
C LYS A 16 45.98 -15.57 -11.94
N ARG A 17 46.40 -16.56 -11.16
CA ARG A 17 45.54 -17.71 -10.81
C ARG A 17 44.29 -17.24 -10.07
N ARG A 18 44.42 -16.38 -9.05
CA ARG A 18 43.27 -15.83 -8.31
C ARG A 18 42.30 -15.06 -9.20
N LEU A 19 42.79 -14.24 -10.12
CA LEU A 19 41.95 -13.51 -11.08
C LEU A 19 41.18 -14.44 -12.02
N SER A 20 41.86 -15.47 -12.55
CA SER A 20 41.23 -16.50 -13.40
C SER A 20 40.14 -17.26 -12.63
N HIS A 21 40.44 -17.72 -11.41
CA HIS A 21 39.45 -18.37 -10.54
C HIS A 21 38.26 -17.46 -10.23
N ARG A 22 38.50 -16.18 -9.92
CA ARG A 22 37.43 -15.22 -9.64
C ARG A 22 36.55 -14.96 -10.86
N SER A 23 37.15 -14.86 -12.05
CA SER A 23 36.41 -14.67 -13.30
C SER A 23 35.54 -15.88 -13.61
N ARG A 24 36.07 -17.10 -13.40
CA ARG A 24 35.35 -18.36 -13.61
C ARG A 24 34.19 -18.52 -12.62
N SER A 25 34.44 -18.25 -11.33
CA SER A 25 33.41 -18.26 -10.29
C SER A 25 32.32 -17.21 -10.55
N ASN A 26 32.67 -16.02 -11.02
CA ASN A 26 31.69 -15.02 -11.42
C ASN A 26 30.84 -15.52 -12.61
N GLY A 27 31.44 -16.14 -13.62
CA GLY A 27 30.71 -16.73 -14.75
C GLY A 27 29.69 -17.79 -14.33
N GLU A 28 30.06 -18.67 -13.39
CA GLU A 28 29.17 -19.70 -12.82
C GLU A 28 27.99 -19.06 -12.07
N LYS A 29 28.25 -18.06 -11.22
CA LYS A 29 27.20 -17.31 -10.52
C LYS A 29 26.24 -16.60 -11.49
N HIS A 30 26.76 -16.02 -12.56
CA HIS A 30 25.93 -15.39 -13.61
C HIS A 30 25.05 -16.42 -14.32
N GLN A 31 25.57 -17.63 -14.59
CA GLN A 31 24.78 -18.70 -15.21
C GLN A 31 23.69 -19.23 -14.27
N GLU A 32 23.98 -19.36 -12.98
CA GLU A 32 23.00 -19.76 -11.97
C GLU A 32 21.90 -18.71 -11.81
N ALA A 33 22.28 -17.42 -11.71
CA ALA A 33 21.34 -16.31 -11.67
C ALA A 33 20.43 -16.29 -12.92
N PHE A 34 20.99 -16.57 -14.11
CA PHE A 34 20.21 -16.68 -15.34
C PHE A 34 19.22 -17.86 -15.30
N LYS A 35 19.65 -19.04 -14.83
CA LYS A 35 18.75 -20.21 -14.67
C LYS A 35 17.62 -19.93 -13.69
N ILE A 36 17.93 -19.29 -12.56
CA ILE A 36 16.95 -18.88 -11.55
C ILE A 36 15.95 -17.90 -12.17
N SER A 37 16.43 -16.87 -12.87
CA SER A 37 15.59 -15.88 -13.54
C SER A 37 14.63 -16.53 -14.55
N GLN A 38 15.12 -17.44 -15.40
CA GLN A 38 14.30 -18.20 -16.35
C GLN A 38 13.26 -19.08 -15.65
N THR A 39 13.62 -19.68 -14.51
CA THR A 39 12.72 -20.52 -13.71
C THR A 39 11.61 -19.66 -13.10
N ILE A 40 11.95 -18.49 -12.53
CA ILE A 40 10.98 -17.55 -11.97
C ILE A 40 10.02 -17.06 -13.06
N MET A 41 10.52 -16.66 -14.22
CA MET A 41 9.67 -16.23 -15.34
C MET A 41 8.72 -17.35 -15.79
N LYS A 42 9.24 -18.57 -15.98
CA LYS A 42 8.41 -19.73 -16.36
C LYS A 42 7.31 -20.00 -15.34
N SER A 43 7.63 -19.97 -14.04
CA SER A 43 6.66 -20.19 -12.97
C SER A 43 5.60 -19.09 -12.93
N THR A 44 6.00 -17.82 -13.09
CA THR A 44 5.06 -16.68 -13.09
C THR A 44 4.09 -16.78 -14.26
N ILE A 45 4.60 -16.99 -15.47
CA ILE A 45 3.79 -17.15 -16.67
C ILE A 45 2.83 -18.34 -16.51
N PHE A 46 3.29 -19.46 -15.99
CA PHE A 46 2.43 -20.63 -15.75
C PHE A 46 1.29 -20.34 -14.76
N ILE A 47 1.57 -19.61 -13.68
CA ILE A 47 0.54 -19.18 -12.70
C ILE A 47 -0.48 -18.26 -13.36
N ASP A 48 -0.03 -17.31 -14.18
CA ASP A 48 -0.90 -16.38 -14.89
C ASP A 48 -1.81 -17.11 -15.88
N TYR A 49 -1.27 -18.05 -16.66
CA TYR A 49 -2.07 -18.88 -17.58
C TYR A 49 -3.08 -19.77 -16.86
N SER A 50 -2.70 -20.38 -15.73
CA SER A 50 -3.61 -21.20 -14.92
C SER A 50 -4.77 -20.37 -14.37
N THR A 51 -4.45 -19.18 -13.88
CA THR A 51 -5.44 -18.20 -13.38
C THR A 51 -6.37 -17.78 -14.53
N LEU A 52 -5.81 -17.37 -15.66
CA LEU A 52 -6.58 -16.94 -16.82
C LEU A 52 -7.49 -18.05 -17.35
N ASN A 53 -7.01 -19.28 -17.44
CA ASN A 53 -7.82 -20.43 -17.86
C ASN A 53 -9.00 -20.68 -16.91
N THR A 54 -8.77 -20.54 -15.61
CA THR A 54 -9.84 -20.66 -14.61
C THR A 54 -10.86 -19.52 -14.76
N LEU A 55 -10.39 -18.28 -14.92
CA LEU A 55 -11.25 -17.12 -15.12
C LEU A 55 -12.08 -17.24 -16.42
N ILE A 56 -11.50 -17.73 -17.51
CA ILE A 56 -12.21 -17.97 -18.76
C ILE A 56 -13.33 -19.00 -18.57
N LYS A 57 -13.06 -20.10 -17.85
CA LYS A 57 -14.08 -21.12 -17.55
C LYS A 57 -15.22 -20.54 -16.71
N LEU A 58 -14.89 -19.78 -15.66
CA LEU A 58 -15.89 -19.14 -14.81
C LEU A 58 -16.69 -18.06 -15.57
N ALA A 59 -16.04 -17.30 -16.44
CA ALA A 59 -16.69 -16.28 -17.26
C ALA A 59 -17.56 -16.85 -18.39
N ALA A 60 -17.36 -18.11 -18.75
CA ALA A 60 -18.22 -18.83 -19.69
C ALA A 60 -19.35 -19.60 -19.00
N ASP A 61 -19.35 -19.68 -17.67
CA ASP A 61 -20.36 -20.38 -16.87
C ASP A 61 -21.39 -19.37 -16.30
N PRO A 62 -22.65 -19.39 -16.80
CA PRO A 62 -23.69 -18.48 -16.32
C PRO A 62 -23.99 -18.60 -14.83
N SER A 63 -23.80 -19.79 -14.24
CA SER A 63 -24.06 -20.01 -12.81
C SER A 63 -23.03 -19.30 -11.94
N ALA A 64 -21.74 -19.47 -12.23
CA ALA A 64 -20.65 -18.78 -11.57
C ALA A 64 -20.75 -17.25 -11.71
N ILE A 65 -21.19 -16.74 -12.86
CA ILE A 65 -21.45 -15.31 -13.06
C ILE A 65 -22.60 -14.81 -12.17
N ASN A 66 -23.70 -15.55 -12.08
CA ASN A 66 -24.83 -15.16 -11.24
C ASN A 66 -24.46 -15.19 -9.75
N ASP A 67 -23.71 -16.19 -9.30
CA ASP A 67 -23.21 -16.27 -7.91
C ASP A 67 -22.29 -15.08 -7.58
N ALA A 68 -21.37 -14.72 -8.49
CA ALA A 68 -20.51 -13.56 -8.31
C ALA A 68 -21.31 -12.26 -8.23
N ARG A 69 -22.36 -12.12 -9.06
CA ARG A 69 -23.27 -10.96 -9.05
C ARG A 69 -24.05 -10.86 -7.75
N ASP A 70 -24.61 -11.97 -7.28
CA ASP A 70 -25.43 -12.00 -6.07
C ASP A 70 -24.57 -11.70 -4.83
N ASN A 71 -23.33 -12.21 -4.79
CA ASN A 71 -22.35 -11.87 -3.76
C ASN A 71 -21.96 -10.38 -3.77
N LEU A 72 -21.78 -9.78 -4.95
CA LEU A 72 -21.50 -8.35 -5.08
C LEU A 72 -22.71 -7.49 -4.65
N GLY A 73 -23.92 -7.89 -5.03
CA GLY A 73 -25.16 -7.23 -4.62
C GLY A 73 -25.34 -7.25 -3.10
N SER A 74 -25.12 -8.41 -2.47
CA SER A 74 -25.14 -8.57 -1.01
C SER A 74 -24.07 -7.70 -0.33
N SER A 75 -22.84 -7.71 -0.86
CA SER A 75 -21.74 -6.90 -0.31
C SER A 75 -22.01 -5.40 -0.40
N SER A 76 -22.54 -4.93 -1.54
CA SER A 76 -22.98 -3.54 -1.73
C SER A 76 -24.04 -3.13 -0.71
N ARG A 77 -25.07 -3.97 -0.50
CA ARG A 77 -26.08 -3.73 0.52
C ARG A 77 -25.48 -3.74 1.92
N ASN A 78 -24.55 -4.64 2.22
CA ASN A 78 -23.84 -4.65 3.51
C ASN A 78 -22.98 -3.40 3.72
N LEU A 79 -22.42 -2.81 2.67
CA LEU A 79 -21.67 -1.54 2.76
C LEU A 79 -22.58 -0.31 2.91
N LEU A 80 -23.79 -0.33 2.33
CA LEU A 80 -24.65 0.86 2.28
C LEU A 80 -25.80 0.84 3.31
N ASP A 81 -26.46 -0.29 3.46
CA ASP A 81 -27.70 -0.46 4.23
C ASP A 81 -27.40 -0.88 5.68
N VAL A 82 -26.30 -1.62 5.90
CA VAL A 82 -25.99 -2.17 7.22
C VAL A 82 -25.03 -1.26 8.01
N LYS A 83 -25.63 -0.44 8.88
CA LYS A 83 -24.92 0.54 9.73
C LYS A 83 -23.86 -0.06 10.66
N THR A 84 -24.06 -1.28 11.18
CA THR A 84 -23.18 -1.91 12.17
C THR A 84 -22.01 -2.70 11.56
N ASN A 85 -22.21 -3.33 10.40
CA ASN A 85 -21.22 -4.20 9.75
C ASN A 85 -20.56 -3.58 8.51
N SER A 86 -20.92 -2.35 8.14
CA SER A 86 -20.31 -1.62 7.03
C SER A 86 -19.03 -0.90 7.48
N PRO A 87 -17.85 -1.25 6.90
CA PRO A 87 -16.66 -0.42 7.04
C PRO A 87 -16.86 1.00 6.52
N ALA A 88 -17.72 1.21 5.51
CA ALA A 88 -18.00 2.53 4.95
C ALA A 88 -18.77 3.42 5.95
N TYR A 89 -19.76 2.86 6.66
CA TYR A 89 -20.47 3.59 7.71
C TYR A 89 -19.54 3.95 8.86
N GLN A 90 -18.70 3.01 9.30
CA GLN A 90 -17.74 3.24 10.38
C GLN A 90 -16.71 4.31 10.01
N ALA A 91 -16.25 4.36 8.75
CA ALA A 91 -15.32 5.39 8.28
C ALA A 91 -15.93 6.80 8.36
N VAL A 92 -17.19 6.96 7.93
CA VAL A 92 -17.91 8.25 8.01
C VAL A 92 -18.18 8.64 9.45
N LEU A 93 -18.63 7.69 10.28
CA LEU A 93 -18.86 7.94 11.71
C LEU A 93 -17.58 8.36 12.43
N LEU A 94 -16.46 7.70 12.14
CA LEU A 94 -15.15 8.04 12.70
C LEU A 94 -14.70 9.44 12.26
N ALA A 95 -14.85 9.77 10.98
CA ALA A 95 -14.51 11.10 10.45
C ALA A 95 -15.38 12.20 11.10
N LEU A 96 -16.68 11.95 11.26
CA LEU A 96 -17.58 12.88 11.94
C LEU A 96 -17.23 13.02 13.42
N ASN A 97 -16.97 11.92 14.13
CA ASN A 97 -16.56 11.96 15.53
C ASN A 97 -15.22 12.69 15.73
N ALA A 98 -14.28 12.55 14.79
CA ALA A 98 -13.04 13.30 14.80
C ALA A 98 -13.26 14.81 14.55
N ALA A 99 -14.16 15.18 13.63
CA ALA A 99 -14.53 16.57 13.37
C ALA A 99 -15.28 17.22 14.55
N VAL A 100 -16.18 16.49 15.20
CA VAL A 100 -16.85 16.91 16.45
C VAL A 100 -15.84 17.03 17.60
N GLY A 101 -14.67 16.37 17.51
CA GLY A 101 -13.53 16.58 18.41
C GLY A 101 -13.02 18.03 18.45
N TRP A 102 -13.33 18.85 17.44
CA TRP A 102 -13.11 20.31 17.50
C TRP A 102 -13.82 20.98 18.68
N GLN A 103 -14.93 20.41 19.19
CA GLN A 103 -15.64 20.92 20.36
C GLN A 103 -14.81 20.85 21.65
N VAL A 104 -13.81 19.96 21.71
CA VAL A 104 -12.94 19.83 22.90
C VAL A 104 -11.88 20.93 22.89
N THR A 105 -11.43 21.35 21.71
CA THR A 105 -10.41 22.38 21.57
C THR A 105 -11.00 23.78 21.39
N SER A 106 -12.27 23.92 20.98
CA SER A 106 -12.99 25.20 20.77
C SER A 106 -12.92 26.17 21.95
N TYR A 107 -12.92 25.67 23.19
CA TYR A 107 -12.77 26.51 24.41
C TYR A 107 -11.41 27.22 24.49
N ALA A 108 -10.37 26.65 23.89
CA ALA A 108 -9.02 27.20 23.89
C ALA A 108 -8.70 28.05 22.64
N PHE A 109 -9.60 28.13 21.66
CA PHE A 109 -9.43 29.04 20.52
C PHE A 109 -9.76 30.48 20.95
N THR A 110 -8.73 31.33 20.85
CA THR A 110 -8.69 32.72 21.27
C THR A 110 -9.91 33.52 20.83
N ALA A 111 -10.49 34.26 21.79
CA ALA A 111 -11.49 35.32 21.68
C ALA A 111 -12.13 35.51 20.29
N CYS A 112 -13.13 34.69 19.98
CA CYS A 112 -14.04 34.96 18.88
C CYS A 112 -14.88 36.20 19.23
N GLY A 113 -14.50 37.37 18.71
CA GLY A 113 -15.18 38.63 18.99
C GLY A 113 -14.65 39.79 18.14
N PRO A 114 -15.30 40.97 18.19
CA PRO A 114 -15.08 42.06 17.26
C PRO A 114 -13.75 42.84 17.46
N GLY A 115 -12.89 42.42 18.40
CA GLY A 115 -11.68 43.14 18.76
C GLY A 115 -11.99 44.43 19.52
N SER A 116 -11.18 45.48 19.37
CA SER A 116 -11.38 46.77 20.04
C SER A 116 -12.55 47.61 19.48
N ASN A 117 -13.15 47.19 18.36
CA ASN A 117 -14.27 47.89 17.73
C ASN A 117 -15.49 46.96 17.67
N GLU A 118 -16.48 47.20 18.52
CA GLU A 118 -17.67 46.35 18.69
C GLU A 118 -18.55 46.18 17.44
N SER A 119 -18.35 47.03 16.43
CA SER A 119 -19.07 46.96 15.14
C SER A 119 -18.29 46.23 14.02
N ALA A 120 -17.04 45.85 14.26
CA ALA A 120 -16.21 45.12 13.30
C ALA A 120 -16.35 43.58 13.47
N ASN A 121 -15.87 42.80 12.51
CA ASN A 121 -15.81 41.32 12.56
C ASN A 121 -17.12 40.60 12.98
N GLY A 122 -18.28 41.14 12.60
CA GLY A 122 -19.60 40.54 12.88
C GLY A 122 -20.21 40.88 14.24
N GLY A 123 -19.54 41.71 15.06
CA GLY A 123 -19.99 42.12 16.38
C GLY A 123 -19.97 41.00 17.42
N ILE A 124 -20.44 41.30 18.63
CA ILE A 124 -20.63 40.29 19.68
C ILE A 124 -21.81 39.39 19.29
N LYS A 125 -21.57 38.09 19.16
CA LYS A 125 -22.59 37.09 18.87
C LYS A 125 -22.58 35.99 19.92
N THR A 126 -23.75 35.67 20.45
CA THR A 126 -23.95 34.51 21.32
C THR A 126 -24.47 33.36 20.47
N PHE A 127 -23.69 32.28 20.38
CA PHE A 127 -24.11 31.06 19.69
C PHE A 127 -24.56 30.02 20.72
N ASN A 128 -25.87 29.84 20.85
CA ASN A 128 -26.43 28.73 21.60
C ASN A 128 -26.43 27.46 20.73
N LYS A 129 -26.38 26.26 21.35
CA LYS A 129 -26.61 25.03 20.59
C LYS A 129 -27.93 25.17 19.83
N ALA A 130 -27.89 25.01 18.51
CA ALA A 130 -29.10 24.90 17.72
C ALA A 130 -29.89 23.72 18.31
N GLN A 131 -31.04 24.04 18.93
CA GLN A 131 -31.99 23.01 19.29
C GLN A 131 -32.49 22.44 17.97
N GLU A 132 -32.38 21.13 17.82
CA GLU A 132 -32.96 20.38 16.71
C GLU A 132 -34.48 20.63 16.76
N LYS A 133 -34.97 21.54 15.91
CA LYS A 133 -36.40 21.62 15.61
C LYS A 133 -36.70 20.43 14.72
N ASN A 134 -37.25 19.39 15.33
CA ASN A 134 -37.98 18.35 14.61
C ASN A 134 -39.33 18.97 14.23
N ASP A 135 -39.40 19.57 13.03
CA ASP A 135 -40.66 19.89 12.34
C ASP A 135 -40.94 18.78 11.29
#